data_AF-A0A847I1P4-F1
#
_entry.id   AF-A0A847I1P4-F1
#
_cell.length_a   1.000
_cell.length_b   1.000
_cell.length_c   1.000
_cell.angle_alpha   90.00
_cell.angle_beta   90.00
_cell.angle_gamma   90.00
#
_symmetry.space_group_name_H-M   'P 1'
#
loop_
_entity.id
_entity.type
_entity.pdbx_description
1 polymer ?
#
loop_
_entity_poly.entity_id
_entity_poly.type
_entity_poly.pdbx_seq_one_letter_code
_entity_poly.pdbx_strand_id
1 'polypeptide(L)'
;EVEATVPGDSGVVRRGELTFVDNQVNPATGAITLKGTFANTDRALWPGQFVNVNLILGVQARVVIPSEAIQSAQQGEFVYVLTPDDTVELRTVVTGRTLEGRTVIMEGLKAGEVVVKEGQTRLQPGAKVSVQPAASQPTNANSSAPKKTDATRTRDNGLQP
;
A
#
# COMPACT_ATOMS: atom_id res chain seq x y z
N GLU A 1 -2.35 -0.34 -20.29
CA GLU A 1 -1.83 1.03 -20.07
C GLU A 1 -0.34 0.95 -19.73
N VAL A 2 0.45 1.95 -20.12
CA VAL A 2 1.89 2.00 -19.82
C VAL A 2 2.20 3.27 -19.04
N GLU A 3 2.93 3.14 -17.94
CA GLU A 3 3.39 4.26 -17.13
C GLU A 3 4.91 4.34 -17.21
N ALA A 4 5.44 5.55 -17.40
CA ALA A 4 6.87 5.80 -17.47
C ALA A 4 7.30 6.87 -16.46
N THR A 5 8.42 6.61 -15.78
CA THR A 5 9.02 7.53 -14.80
C THR A 5 10.50 7.70 -15.12
N VAL A 6 10.96 8.94 -15.16
CA VAL A 6 12.38 9.27 -15.35
C VAL A 6 13.10 9.16 -14.00
N PRO A 7 14.19 8.37 -13.89
CA PRO A 7 15.00 8.34 -12.67
C PRO A 7 15.56 9.73 -12.35
N GLY A 8 15.32 10.23 -11.13
CA GLY A 8 15.81 11.54 -10.68
C GLY A 8 14.92 12.75 -11.04
N ASP A 9 13.88 12.56 -11.87
CA ASP A 9 12.75 13.48 -11.91
C ASP A 9 11.88 13.23 -10.66
N SER A 10 11.07 14.21 -10.27
CA SER A 10 10.21 14.29 -9.09
C SER A 10 9.15 13.18 -8.92
N GLY A 11 9.34 12.03 -9.57
CA GLY A 11 8.43 10.88 -9.56
C GLY A 11 7.23 11.06 -10.48
N VAL A 12 7.26 12.05 -11.38
CA VAL A 12 6.15 12.34 -12.30
C VAL A 12 5.91 11.14 -13.22
N VAL A 13 4.75 10.51 -13.03
CA VAL A 13 4.30 9.39 -13.83
C VAL A 13 3.68 9.91 -15.11
N ARG A 14 4.26 9.51 -16.25
CA ARG A 14 3.73 9.81 -17.58
C ARG A 14 3.00 8.60 -18.11
N ARG A 15 1.72 8.77 -18.42
CA ARG A 15 0.87 7.71 -18.97
C ARG A 15 0.94 7.68 -20.48
N GLY A 16 0.96 6.48 -21.01
CA GLY A 16 0.99 6.19 -22.42
C GLY A 16 0.25 4.90 -22.75
N GLU A 17 0.16 4.63 -24.04
CA GLU A 17 -0.53 3.46 -24.56
C GLU A 17 0.46 2.47 -25.17
N LEU A 18 0.23 1.19 -24.94
CA LEU A 18 1.02 0.14 -25.57
C LEU A 18 0.52 -0.01 -27.01
N THR A 19 1.36 0.39 -27.96
CA THR A 19 0.99 0.42 -29.39
C THR A 19 1.53 -0.76 -30.18
N PHE A 20 2.56 -1.45 -29.68
CA PHE A 20 3.12 -2.61 -30.35
C PHE A 20 3.69 -3.62 -29.35
N VAL A 21 3.43 -4.89 -29.63
CA VAL A 21 4.04 -6.03 -28.95
C VAL A 21 4.68 -6.89 -30.01
N ASP A 22 5.99 -7.09 -29.90
CA ASP A 22 6.71 -8.01 -30.79
C ASP A 22 6.27 -9.45 -30.50
N ASN A 23 6.06 -10.24 -31.55
CA ASN A 23 5.69 -11.64 -31.43
C ASN A 23 6.91 -12.57 -31.32
N GLN A 24 8.12 -12.03 -31.47
CA GLN A 24 9.37 -12.76 -31.30
C GLN A 24 9.99 -12.49 -29.94
N VAL A 25 10.33 -13.58 -29.24
CA VAL A 25 11.18 -13.54 -28.06
C VAL A 25 12.62 -13.50 -28.54
N ASN A 26 13.43 -12.56 -28.05
CA ASN A 26 14.86 -12.55 -28.33
C ASN A 26 15.52 -13.74 -27.63
N PRO A 27 16.10 -14.73 -28.34
CA PRO A 27 16.64 -15.93 -27.72
C PRO A 27 17.91 -15.69 -26.90
N ALA A 28 18.63 -14.59 -27.15
CA ALA A 28 19.85 -14.26 -26.40
C ALA A 28 19.55 -13.67 -25.01
N THR A 29 18.42 -12.97 -24.85
CA THR A 29 18.06 -12.27 -23.60
C THR A 29 16.76 -12.75 -22.96
N GLY A 30 15.96 -13.55 -23.67
CA GLY A 30 14.62 -13.97 -23.25
C GLY A 30 13.60 -12.82 -23.21
N ALA A 31 13.94 -11.64 -23.73
CA ALA A 31 13.09 -10.45 -23.66
C ALA A 31 12.18 -10.32 -24.88
N ILE A 32 11.01 -9.72 -24.68
CA ILE A 32 10.07 -9.33 -25.74
C ILE A 32 10.17 -7.81 -25.92
N THR A 33 10.23 -7.36 -27.16
CA THR A 33 10.24 -5.93 -27.47
C THR A 33 8.81 -5.38 -27.44
N LEU A 34 8.61 -4.30 -26.68
CA LEU A 34 7.34 -3.59 -26.57
C LEU A 34 7.56 -2.14 -27.00
N LYS A 35 6.58 -1.54 -27.69
CA LYS A 35 6.59 -0.10 -27.98
C LYS A 35 5.36 0.55 -27.37
N GLY A 36 5.58 1.57 -26.55
CA GLY A 36 4.55 2.45 -26.01
C GLY A 36 4.64 3.85 -26.62
N THR A 37 3.49 4.49 -26.81
CA THR A 37 3.38 5.87 -27.27
C THR A 37 2.96 6.76 -26.10
N PHE A 38 3.70 7.86 -25.88
CA PHE A 38 3.48 8.80 -24.78
C PHE A 38 3.30 10.21 -25.32
N ALA A 39 2.34 10.94 -24.76
CA ALA A 39 2.19 12.37 -25.04
C ALA A 39 3.30 13.15 -24.29
N ASN A 40 4.40 13.46 -25.00
CA ASN A 40 5.54 14.18 -24.44
C ASN A 40 5.34 15.71 -24.50
N THR A 41 4.20 16.22 -24.03
CA THR A 41 3.84 17.64 -24.11
C THR A 41 4.75 18.54 -23.27
N ASP A 42 5.33 18.00 -22.20
CA ASP A 42 6.27 18.67 -21.30
C ASP A 42 7.74 18.52 -21.74
N ARG A 43 8.01 17.80 -22.84
CA ARG A 43 9.35 17.52 -23.40
C ARG A 43 10.32 16.89 -22.40
N ALA A 44 9.82 16.15 -21.43
CA ALA A 44 10.63 15.54 -20.39
C ALA A 44 11.20 14.17 -20.80
N LEU A 45 10.60 13.50 -21.79
CA LEU A 45 11.13 12.24 -22.33
C LEU A 45 12.10 12.54 -23.48
N TRP A 46 13.39 12.32 -23.26
CA TRP A 46 14.44 12.61 -24.24
C TRP A 46 14.85 11.36 -25.02
N PRO A 47 15.16 11.47 -26.33
CA PRO A 47 15.67 10.34 -27.10
C PRO A 47 16.97 9.76 -26.50
N GLY A 48 17.05 8.43 -26.37
CA GLY A 48 18.21 7.74 -25.79
C GLY A 48 18.26 7.73 -24.27
N GLN A 49 17.28 8.33 -23.59
CA GLN A 49 17.16 8.31 -22.14
C GLN A 49 16.64 6.97 -21.62
N PHE A 50 17.15 6.53 -20.47
CA PHE A 50 16.60 5.41 -19.73
C PHE A 50 15.44 5.87 -18.83
N VAL A 51 14.35 5.11 -18.87
CA VAL A 51 13.16 5.35 -18.04
C VAL A 51 12.72 4.05 -17.36
N ASN A 52 12.13 4.16 -16.18
CA ASN A 52 11.44 3.05 -15.54
C ASN A 52 10.03 2.94 -16.13
N VAL A 53 9.65 1.74 -16.54
CA VAL A 53 8.34 1.50 -17.19
C VAL A 53 7.54 0.49 -16.37
N ASN A 54 6.31 0.86 -16.03
CA ASN A 54 5.32 -0.04 -15.44
C ASN A 54 4.24 -0.33 -16.47
N LEU A 55 4.05 -1.60 -16.81
CA LEU A 55 3.00 -2.06 -17.71
C LEU A 55 1.82 -2.58 -16.92
N ILE A 56 0.66 -1.93 -17.05
CA ILE A 56 -0.58 -2.35 -16.43
C ILE A 56 -1.32 -3.27 -17.42
N LEU A 57 -1.25 -4.58 -17.17
CA LEU A 57 -1.86 -5.63 -17.99
C LEU A 57 -3.38 -5.77 -17.77
N GLY A 58 -3.88 -5.29 -16.64
CA GLY A 58 -5.30 -5.29 -16.32
C GLY A 58 -5.56 -4.93 -14.87
N VAL A 59 -6.69 -4.27 -14.63
CA VAL A 59 -7.18 -3.94 -13.28
C VAL A 59 -8.42 -4.78 -13.02
N GLN A 60 -8.42 -5.53 -11.93
CA GLN A 60 -9.59 -6.29 -11.49
C GLN A 60 -10.03 -5.72 -10.14
N ALA A 61 -11.29 -5.29 -10.05
CA ALA A 61 -11.87 -4.87 -8.78
C ALA A 61 -12.10 -6.12 -7.91
N ARG A 62 -11.18 -6.35 -6.97
CA ARG A 62 -11.27 -7.45 -5.99
C ARG A 62 -11.04 -6.92 -4.58
N VAL A 63 -11.60 -7.60 -3.60
CA VAL A 63 -11.38 -7.27 -2.20
C VAL A 63 -9.95 -7.69 -1.84
N VAL A 64 -9.21 -6.77 -1.22
CA VAL A 64 -7.85 -7.01 -0.73
C VAL A 64 -7.83 -6.82 0.78
N ILE A 65 -7.18 -7.74 1.48
CA ILE A 65 -7.04 -7.67 2.94
C ILE A 65 -5.57 -7.86 3.33
N PRO A 66 -5.14 -7.37 4.51
CA PRO A 66 -3.83 -7.69 5.05
C PRO A 66 -3.66 -9.21 5.17
N SER A 67 -2.54 -9.76 4.70
CA SER A 67 -2.29 -11.20 4.73
C SER A 67 -2.30 -11.76 6.16
N GLU A 68 -1.97 -10.94 7.16
CA GLU A 68 -1.98 -11.28 8.59
C GLU A 68 -3.39 -11.62 9.13
N ALA A 69 -4.44 -11.14 8.47
CA ALA A 69 -5.83 -11.41 8.85
C ALA A 69 -6.33 -12.81 8.40
N ILE A 70 -5.60 -13.46 7.49
CA ILE A 70 -5.96 -14.78 6.96
C ILE A 70 -5.44 -15.85 7.91
N GLN A 71 -6.27 -16.84 8.19
CA GLN A 71 -5.91 -18.02 8.97
C GLN A 71 -6.14 -19.27 8.14
N SER A 72 -5.27 -20.28 8.31
CA SER A 72 -5.40 -21.58 7.64
C SER A 72 -5.86 -22.63 8.63
N ALA A 73 -6.96 -23.33 8.32
CA ALA A 73 -7.42 -24.51 9.05
C ALA A 73 -7.41 -25.75 8.14
N GLN A 74 -7.68 -26.93 8.72
CA GLN A 74 -7.79 -28.19 7.96
C GLN A 74 -8.88 -28.13 6.87
N GLN A 75 -9.91 -27.29 7.07
CA GLN A 75 -11.02 -27.12 6.12
C GLN A 75 -10.75 -26.08 5.02
N GLY A 76 -9.61 -25.37 5.06
CA GLY A 76 -9.28 -24.27 4.15
C GLY A 76 -8.93 -22.97 4.87
N GLU A 77 -8.80 -21.90 4.09
CA GLU A 77 -8.49 -20.57 4.60
C GLU A 77 -9.76 -19.84 5.04
N PHE A 78 -9.67 -19.11 6.14
CA PHE A 78 -10.79 -18.37 6.71
C PHE A 78 -10.32 -17.05 7.32
N VAL A 79 -11.26 -16.12 7.45
CA VAL A 79 -11.06 -14.81 8.05
C VAL A 79 -12.15 -14.54 9.09
N TYR A 80 -11.84 -13.66 10.03
CA TYR A 80 -12.80 -13.16 11.00
C TYR A 80 -13.36 -11.81 10.54
N VAL A 81 -14.66 -11.76 10.32
CA VAL A 81 -15.38 -10.55 9.87
C VAL A 81 -16.14 -9.96 11.04
N LEU A 82 -16.05 -8.64 11.21
CA LEU A 82 -16.83 -7.90 12.18
C LEU A 82 -18.24 -7.63 11.63
N THR A 83 -19.26 -8.07 12.35
CA THR A 83 -20.65 -7.77 12.03
C THR A 83 -21.06 -6.39 12.58
N PRO A 84 -22.15 -5.80 12.09
CA PRO A 84 -22.68 -4.53 12.61
C PRO A 84 -23.05 -4.56 14.10
N ASP A 85 -23.22 -5.74 14.68
CA ASP A 85 -23.56 -5.94 16.10
C ASP A 85 -22.33 -6.04 17.02
N ASP A 86 -21.16 -5.62 16.53
CA ASP A 86 -19.85 -5.75 17.21
C ASP A 86 -19.47 -7.20 17.57
N THR A 87 -19.97 -8.18 16.80
CA THR A 87 -19.63 -9.60 16.96
C THR A 87 -18.78 -10.10 15.82
N VAL A 88 -17.95 -11.11 16.09
CA VAL A 88 -17.04 -11.69 15.10
C VAL A 88 -17.65 -12.98 14.53
N GLU A 89 -17.74 -13.03 13.20
CA GLU A 89 -18.15 -14.21 12.43
C GLU A 89 -16.94 -14.83 11.73
N LEU A 90 -16.86 -16.16 11.74
CA LEU A 90 -15.86 -16.91 10.97
C LEU A 90 -16.39 -17.13 9.55
N ARG A 91 -15.60 -16.72 8.55
CA ARG A 91 -15.96 -16.90 7.14
C ARG A 91 -14.84 -17.56 6.36
N THR A 92 -15.15 -18.68 5.72
CA THR A 92 -14.24 -19.34 4.78
C THR A 92 -14.07 -18.46 3.54
N VAL A 93 -12.84 -18.31 3.08
CA VAL A 93 -12.50 -17.49 1.92
C VAL A 93 -11.63 -18.27 0.94
N VAL A 94 -11.70 -17.90 -0.33
CA VAL A 94 -10.75 -18.36 -1.34
C VAL A 94 -9.78 -17.22 -1.59
N THR A 95 -8.51 -17.42 -1.24
CA THR A 95 -7.47 -16.43 -1.49
C THR A 95 -6.89 -16.57 -2.89
N GLY A 96 -6.31 -15.48 -3.39
CA GLY A 96 -5.60 -15.42 -4.64
C GLY A 96 -4.16 -14.97 -4.41
N ARG A 97 -3.66 -14.16 -5.35
CA ARG A 97 -2.29 -13.65 -5.28
C ARG A 97 -2.07 -12.78 -4.03
N THR A 98 -0.88 -12.92 -3.44
CA THR A 98 -0.38 -12.06 -2.36
C THR A 98 0.72 -11.16 -2.91
N LEU A 99 0.63 -9.86 -2.63
CA LEU A 99 1.60 -8.85 -3.05
C LEU A 99 1.78 -7.83 -1.94
N GLU A 100 3.03 -7.57 -1.54
CA GLU A 100 3.38 -6.56 -0.53
C GLU A 100 2.58 -6.66 0.78
N GLY A 101 2.39 -7.89 1.30
CA GLY A 101 1.66 -8.12 2.56
C GLY A 101 0.14 -7.95 2.48
N ARG A 102 -0.41 -7.81 1.26
CA ARG A 102 -1.85 -7.84 0.99
C ARG A 102 -2.20 -9.04 0.14
N THR A 103 -3.31 -9.68 0.45
CA THR A 103 -3.81 -10.83 -0.28
C THR A 103 -5.15 -10.49 -0.93
N VAL A 104 -5.27 -10.85 -2.21
CA VAL A 104 -6.52 -10.73 -2.96
C VAL A 104 -7.47 -11.84 -2.53
N ILE A 105 -8.72 -11.50 -2.21
CA ILE A 105 -9.78 -12.46 -1.96
C ILE A 105 -10.55 -12.69 -3.26
N MET A 106 -10.60 -13.95 -3.69
CA MET A 106 -11.33 -14.38 -4.88
C MET A 106 -12.82 -14.56 -4.57
N GLU A 107 -13.12 -15.18 -3.43
CA GLU A 107 -14.49 -15.48 -2.98
C GLU A 107 -14.59 -15.46 -1.44
N GLY A 108 -15.79 -15.24 -0.93
CA GLY A 108 -16.10 -15.31 0.50
C GLY A 108 -16.04 -13.99 1.27
N LEU A 109 -15.73 -12.86 0.62
CA LEU A 109 -15.75 -11.54 1.27
C LEU A 109 -16.33 -10.47 0.33
N LYS A 110 -17.10 -9.53 0.89
CA LYS A 110 -17.70 -8.41 0.16
C LYS A 110 -16.94 -7.12 0.41
N ALA A 111 -17.01 -6.19 -0.55
CA ALA A 111 -16.43 -4.86 -0.38
C ALA A 111 -17.13 -4.12 0.78
N GLY A 112 -16.33 -3.47 1.64
CA GLY A 112 -16.81 -2.71 2.80
C GLY A 112 -16.90 -3.51 4.11
N GLU A 113 -16.65 -4.81 4.09
CA GLU A 113 -16.58 -5.62 5.31
C GLU A 113 -15.27 -5.37 6.07
N VAL A 114 -15.36 -5.29 7.41
CA VAL A 114 -14.21 -5.06 8.29
C VAL A 114 -13.68 -6.41 8.76
N VAL A 115 -12.40 -6.67 8.50
CA VAL A 115 -11.71 -7.89 8.92
C VAL A 115 -10.82 -7.64 10.14
N VAL A 116 -10.71 -8.64 10.99
CA VAL A 116 -9.82 -8.59 12.16
C VAL A 116 -8.39 -8.92 11.74
N LYS A 117 -7.47 -7.96 11.94
CA LYS A 117 -6.06 -8.09 11.58
C LYS A 117 -5.20 -8.74 12.67
N GLU A 118 -5.45 -8.38 13.93
CA GLU A 118 -4.63 -8.77 15.08
C GLU A 118 -5.53 -9.29 16.22
N GLY A 119 -5.00 -10.23 17.02
CA GLY A 119 -5.71 -10.80 18.17
C GLY A 119 -6.55 -12.04 17.87
N GLN A 120 -6.50 -12.56 16.65
CA GLN A 120 -7.24 -13.74 16.17
C GLN A 120 -7.02 -15.01 17.01
N THR A 121 -5.83 -15.21 17.58
CA THR A 121 -5.53 -16.38 18.44
C THR A 121 -6.32 -16.36 19.76
N ARG A 122 -6.80 -15.19 20.20
CA ARG A 122 -7.57 -15.03 21.45
C ARG A 122 -9.08 -14.94 21.21
N LEU A 123 -9.51 -14.97 19.94
CA LEU A 123 -10.91 -14.81 19.57
C LEU A 123 -11.59 -16.17 19.39
N GLN A 124 -12.74 -16.31 20.00
CA GLN A 124 -13.69 -17.39 19.73
C GLN A 124 -14.82 -16.84 18.84
N PRO A 125 -15.39 -17.65 17.94
CA PRO A 125 -16.57 -17.23 17.17
C PRO A 125 -17.68 -16.71 18.10
N GLY A 126 -18.22 -15.51 17.83
CA GLY A 126 -19.22 -14.85 18.67
C GLY A 126 -18.68 -13.99 19.82
N ALA A 127 -17.36 -13.84 19.96
CA ALA A 127 -16.79 -12.91 20.93
C ALA A 127 -17.08 -11.45 20.56
N LYS A 128 -17.50 -10.64 21.55
CA LYS A 128 -17.57 -9.17 21.41
C LYS A 128 -16.15 -8.61 21.34
N VAL A 129 -15.89 -7.79 20.33
CA VAL A 129 -14.58 -7.16 20.14
C VAL A 129 -14.69 -5.64 20.24
N SER A 130 -13.73 -5.02 20.92
CA SER A 130 -13.54 -3.58 20.85
C SER A 130 -12.61 -3.29 19.68
N VAL A 131 -13.17 -2.74 18.60
CA VAL A 131 -12.40 -2.38 17.40
C VAL A 131 -11.50 -1.19 17.70
N GLN A 132 -10.19 -1.37 17.61
CA GLN A 132 -9.25 -0.26 17.47
C GLN A 132 -9.02 -0.08 15.96
N PRO A 133 -9.47 1.03 15.33
CA PRO A 133 -9.16 1.28 13.94
C PRO A 133 -7.64 1.30 13.79
N ALA A 134 -7.11 0.56 12.81
CA ALA A 134 -5.68 0.62 12.51
C ALA A 134 -5.35 2.08 12.16
N ALA A 135 -4.67 2.77 13.08
CA ALA A 135 -4.20 4.12 12.84
C ALA A 135 -3.34 4.07 11.58
N SER A 136 -3.79 4.76 10.53
CA SER A 136 -2.92 5.12 9.42
C SER A 136 -1.76 5.88 10.04
N GLN A 137 -0.56 5.29 10.08
CA GLN A 137 0.60 5.98 10.62
C GLN A 137 0.73 7.32 9.90
N PRO A 138 0.62 8.46 10.59
CA PRO A 138 1.00 9.71 9.99
C PRO A 138 2.51 9.62 9.76
N THR A 139 2.91 9.79 8.50
CA THR A 139 4.30 10.08 8.15
C THR A 139 4.72 11.33 8.93
N ASN A 140 5.54 11.14 9.95
CA ASN A 140 6.09 12.22 10.77
C ASN A 140 7.01 13.09 9.92
N ALA A 141 6.44 14.10 9.27
CA ALA A 141 7.17 15.26 8.78
C ALA A 141 7.16 16.34 9.87
N ASN A 142 8.37 16.75 10.27
CA ASN A 142 8.72 17.93 11.05
C ASN A 142 8.40 17.97 12.55
N SER A 143 9.44 17.75 13.35
CA SER A 143 9.67 18.46 14.62
C SER A 143 11.16 18.55 14.93
N SER A 144 11.91 19.31 14.13
CA SER A 144 13.21 19.85 14.52
C SER A 144 13.19 21.37 14.42
N ALA A 145 12.58 22.01 15.41
CA ALA A 145 12.76 23.43 15.67
C ALA A 145 13.27 23.59 17.11
N PRO A 146 14.47 24.14 17.35
CA PRO A 146 14.99 24.32 18.69
C PRO A 146 14.26 25.47 19.39
N LYS A 147 13.77 25.15 20.59
CA LYS A 147 13.08 26.03 21.53
C LYS A 147 13.99 27.20 21.95
N LYS A 148 13.57 28.44 21.63
CA LYS A 148 14.10 29.67 22.22
C LYS A 148 13.92 29.63 23.74
N THR A 149 15.02 29.64 24.48
CA THR A 149 15.08 29.88 25.92
C THR A 149 14.95 31.37 26.15
N ASP A 150 13.79 31.83 26.63
CA ASP A 150 13.62 33.14 27.22
C ASP A 150 13.01 32.94 28.61
N ALA A 151 13.79 33.23 29.64
CA ALA A 151 13.36 33.28 31.02
C ALA A 151 14.16 34.39 31.72
N THR A 152 13.67 35.61 31.57
CA THR A 152 14.06 36.75 32.40
C THR A 152 13.18 36.82 33.64
N ARG A 153 13.77 37.29 34.76
CA ARG A 153 13.18 37.86 36.01
C ARG A 153 12.93 36.83 37.13
N THR A 154 13.40 36.98 38.39
CA THR A 154 13.42 38.19 39.25
C THR A 154 14.16 37.92 40.59
N ARG A 155 15.02 38.86 41.01
CA ARG A 155 15.45 39.31 42.39
C ARG A 155 16.03 38.30 43.39
N ASP A 156 17.22 38.61 43.93
CA ASP A 156 17.49 39.06 45.32
C ASP A 156 19.05 39.02 45.50
N ASN A 157 19.79 40.14 45.55
CA ASN A 157 20.12 40.96 46.73
C ASN A 157 21.53 40.64 47.29
N GLY A 158 22.34 41.69 47.52
CA GLY A 158 23.43 41.65 48.51
C GLY A 158 24.88 41.60 48.01
N LEU A 159 25.47 42.80 47.87
CA LEU A 159 26.74 43.24 48.49
C LEU A 159 28.09 42.57 48.13
N GLN A 160 28.90 43.40 47.45
CA GLN A 160 30.37 43.60 47.51
C GLN A 160 31.08 43.15 48.81
N PRO A 161 32.41 42.92 48.81
CA PRO A 161 33.46 43.70 48.11
C PRO A 161 34.39 42.95 47.15
#